data_AF-A0A520D309-F1
#
_entry.id   AF-A0A520D309-F1
#
_cell.length_a   1.000
_cell.length_b   1.000
_cell.length_c   1.000
_cell.angle_alpha   90.00
_cell.angle_beta   90.00
_cell.angle_gamma   90.00
#
_symmetry.space_group_name_H-M   'P 1'
#
loop_
_entity.id
_entity.type
_entity.pdbx_description
1 polymer ?
#
loop_
_entity_poly.entity_id
_entity_poly.type
_entity_poly.pdbx_seq_one_letter_code
_entity_poly.pdbx_strand_id
1 'polypeptide(L)'
;MTTTPDAPAKDSADKPLGPEDFDLLDTLLDTLRDKDDEIPQWEFCEGFMAALVCFRRPVPPAEYWPVVFGETFVPAQNMELVWHWKRRWKEIETALDAAVEALDDDRAYQPEVLDTRGAIASLPEEERAEVEGDEIPSFAQVWALGFMFAVENWPDDWAAPRDKEAAQMLDDALSAIVALTEDDTGKPELSMFSEDGPPSVSQKR
;
A
#
# COMPACT_ATOMS: atom_id res chain seq x y z
N MET A 1 -12.36 7.09 46.33
CA MET A 1 -11.30 7.31 45.33
C MET A 1 -11.82 6.77 44.02
N THR A 2 -12.24 7.64 43.13
CA THR A 2 -12.75 7.31 41.79
C THR A 2 -11.57 7.32 40.83
N THR A 3 -11.24 6.17 40.26
CA THR A 3 -10.24 6.05 39.19
C THR A 3 -10.84 6.64 37.92
N THR A 4 -10.20 7.67 37.40
CA THR A 4 -10.50 8.24 36.08
C THR A 4 -9.94 7.27 35.03
N PRO A 5 -10.67 6.92 33.96
CA PRO A 5 -10.10 6.13 32.88
C PRO A 5 -8.97 6.91 32.22
N ASP A 6 -7.81 6.28 32.07
CA ASP A 6 -6.68 6.87 31.34
C ASP A 6 -7.13 7.20 29.91
N ALA A 7 -6.89 8.44 29.50
CA ALA A 7 -6.95 8.79 28.09
C ALA A 7 -5.83 8.05 27.36
N PRO A 8 -6.03 7.57 26.12
CA PRO A 8 -4.94 6.93 25.37
C PRO A 8 -3.78 7.92 25.28
N ALA A 9 -2.58 7.43 25.62
CA ALA A 9 -1.38 8.26 25.72
C ALA A 9 -1.04 8.88 24.35
N LYS A 10 -0.77 10.19 24.34
CA LYS A 10 -0.32 10.94 23.14
C LYS A 10 0.91 10.33 22.46
N ASP A 11 1.71 9.54 23.17
CA ASP A 11 2.95 8.94 22.68
C ASP A 11 2.75 7.92 21.55
N SER A 12 1.56 7.31 21.40
CA SER A 12 1.31 6.37 20.28
C SER A 12 1.04 7.05 18.94
N ALA A 13 0.59 8.32 18.94
CA ALA A 13 0.18 9.01 17.72
C ALA A 13 1.36 9.46 16.83
N ASP A 14 2.56 9.60 17.41
CA ASP A 14 3.77 10.05 16.70
C ASP A 14 4.71 8.90 16.31
N LYS A 15 4.42 7.66 16.73
CA LYS A 15 5.19 6.48 16.32
C LYS A 15 4.73 6.00 14.92
N PRO A 16 5.65 5.58 14.03
CA PRO A 16 5.28 4.91 12.79
C PRO A 16 4.37 3.71 13.03
N LEU A 17 3.47 3.42 12.07
CA LEU A 17 2.67 2.20 12.08
C LEU A 17 3.58 0.96 12.15
N GLY A 18 3.21 0.00 12.98
CA GLY A 18 3.87 -1.31 13.07
C GLY A 18 2.95 -2.46 12.66
N PRO A 19 3.42 -3.71 12.78
CA PRO A 19 2.67 -4.89 12.38
C PRO A 19 1.26 -4.98 12.99
N GLU A 20 1.13 -4.69 14.29
CA GLU A 20 -0.18 -4.70 14.96
C GLU A 20 -1.15 -3.63 14.42
N ASP A 21 -0.64 -2.49 13.95
CA ASP A 21 -1.46 -1.45 13.31
C ASP A 21 -1.95 -1.93 11.93
N PHE A 22 -1.13 -2.68 11.18
CA PHE A 22 -1.48 -3.24 9.88
C PHE A 22 -2.47 -4.41 10.00
N ASP A 23 -2.27 -5.32 10.95
CA ASP A 23 -3.24 -6.39 11.27
C ASP A 23 -4.64 -5.81 11.61
N LEU A 24 -4.65 -4.69 12.33
CA LEU A 24 -5.88 -3.96 12.64
C LEU A 24 -6.51 -3.35 11.37
N LEU A 25 -5.70 -2.73 10.50
CA LEU A 25 -6.17 -2.15 9.24
C LEU A 25 -6.82 -3.21 8.35
N ASP A 26 -6.21 -4.38 8.20
CA ASP A 26 -6.78 -5.50 7.46
C ASP A 26 -8.11 -5.95 8.05
N THR A 27 -8.18 -6.13 9.37
CA THR A 27 -9.43 -6.50 10.07
C THR A 27 -10.55 -5.47 9.85
N LEU A 28 -10.21 -4.18 9.83
CA LEU A 28 -11.16 -3.10 9.58
C LEU A 28 -11.66 -3.11 8.13
N LEU A 29 -10.78 -3.36 7.16
CA LEU A 29 -11.15 -3.50 5.75
C LEU A 29 -12.00 -4.76 5.50
N ASP A 30 -11.70 -5.87 6.15
CA ASP A 30 -12.53 -7.09 6.10
C ASP A 30 -13.95 -6.83 6.60
N THR A 31 -14.08 -6.09 7.70
CA THR A 31 -15.39 -5.68 8.25
C THR A 31 -16.19 -4.79 7.28
N LEU A 32 -15.50 -3.98 6.48
CA LEU A 32 -16.14 -3.23 5.40
C LEU A 32 -16.53 -4.15 4.26
N ARG A 33 -15.69 -5.14 3.93
CA ARG A 33 -15.91 -6.11 2.86
C ARG A 33 -17.10 -7.03 3.10
N ASP A 34 -17.47 -7.28 4.36
CA ASP A 34 -18.72 -7.97 4.72
C ASP A 34 -19.98 -7.30 4.14
N LYS A 35 -19.91 -6.00 3.82
CA LYS A 35 -21.03 -5.22 3.27
C LYS A 35 -20.91 -4.95 1.78
N ASP A 36 -19.67 -4.91 1.29
CA ASP A 36 -19.33 -4.56 -0.09
C ASP A 36 -18.05 -5.29 -0.48
N ASP A 37 -18.16 -6.33 -1.31
CA ASP A 37 -17.05 -7.19 -1.69
C ASP A 37 -16.03 -6.50 -2.59
N GLU A 38 -16.34 -5.32 -3.12
CA GLU A 38 -15.41 -4.49 -3.91
C GLU A 38 -14.42 -3.70 -3.03
N ILE A 39 -14.58 -3.70 -1.70
CA ILE A 39 -13.64 -2.99 -0.80
C ILE A 39 -12.23 -3.58 -0.92
N PRO A 40 -11.22 -2.76 -1.28
CA PRO A 40 -9.87 -3.24 -1.52
C PRO A 40 -9.18 -3.71 -0.22
N GLN A 41 -8.10 -4.47 -0.39
CA GLN A 41 -7.18 -4.83 0.69
C GLN A 41 -6.21 -3.68 1.02
N TRP A 42 -5.50 -3.80 2.14
CA TRP A 42 -4.62 -2.72 2.61
C TRP A 42 -3.49 -2.40 1.63
N GLU A 43 -2.85 -3.41 1.02
CA GLU A 43 -1.76 -3.19 0.05
C GLU A 43 -2.22 -2.30 -1.12
N PHE A 44 -3.46 -2.47 -1.61
CA PHE A 44 -4.04 -1.60 -2.65
C PHE A 44 -4.28 -0.18 -2.10
N CYS A 45 -4.81 -0.07 -0.88
CA CYS A 45 -5.02 1.21 -0.21
C CYS A 45 -3.71 1.99 -0.05
N GLU A 46 -2.60 1.30 0.22
CA GLU A 46 -1.28 1.87 0.41
C GLU A 46 -0.72 2.45 -0.89
N GLY A 47 -0.82 1.70 -2.01
CA GLY A 47 -0.45 2.21 -3.33
C GLY A 47 -1.33 3.37 -3.79
N PHE A 48 -2.63 3.29 -3.55
CA PHE A 48 -3.57 4.39 -3.81
C PHE A 48 -3.19 5.64 -3.01
N MET A 49 -2.88 5.49 -1.72
CA MET A 49 -2.45 6.58 -0.84
C MET A 49 -1.14 7.19 -1.33
N ALA A 50 -0.15 6.38 -1.69
CA ALA A 50 1.14 6.84 -2.20
C ALA A 50 0.99 7.65 -3.50
N ALA A 51 0.12 7.21 -4.41
CA ALA A 51 -0.23 7.98 -5.59
C ALA A 51 -0.80 9.35 -5.21
N LEU A 52 -1.78 9.41 -4.31
CA LEU A 52 -2.38 10.68 -3.88
C LEU A 52 -1.38 11.62 -3.20
N VAL A 53 -0.42 11.11 -2.44
CA VAL A 53 0.67 11.92 -1.85
C VAL A 53 1.53 12.55 -2.94
N CYS A 54 1.81 11.81 -4.03
CA CYS A 54 2.54 12.30 -5.19
C CYS A 54 1.76 13.30 -6.06
N PHE A 55 0.48 13.59 -5.76
CA PHE A 55 -0.28 14.55 -6.57
C PHE A 55 0.32 15.95 -6.51
N ARG A 56 0.15 16.68 -7.62
CA ARG A 56 0.50 18.11 -7.71
C ARG A 56 -0.35 19.03 -6.83
N ARG A 57 -1.46 18.53 -6.30
CA ARG A 57 -2.37 19.26 -5.42
C ARG A 57 -2.81 18.36 -4.27
N PRO A 58 -3.17 18.95 -3.12
CA PRO A 58 -3.88 18.20 -2.09
C PRO A 58 -5.22 17.69 -2.61
N VAL A 59 -5.51 16.40 -2.39
CA VAL A 59 -6.82 15.79 -2.65
C VAL A 59 -7.57 15.70 -1.31
N PRO A 60 -8.68 16.43 -1.13
CA PRO A 60 -9.42 16.40 0.12
C PRO A 60 -10.09 15.03 0.33
N PRO A 61 -10.32 14.61 1.60
CA PRO A 61 -10.98 13.34 1.91
C PRO A 61 -12.35 13.14 1.25
N ALA A 62 -13.10 14.22 1.05
CA ALA A 62 -14.40 14.15 0.39
C ALA A 62 -14.31 13.76 -1.11
N GLU A 63 -13.11 13.86 -1.70
CA GLU A 63 -12.86 13.52 -3.09
C GLU A 63 -12.32 12.09 -3.23
N TYR A 64 -11.40 11.65 -2.36
CA TYR A 64 -10.80 10.32 -2.51
C TYR A 64 -11.56 9.19 -1.80
N TRP A 65 -12.30 9.46 -0.71
CA TRP A 65 -13.00 8.38 0.00
C TRP A 65 -14.06 7.66 -0.84
N PRO A 66 -14.92 8.39 -1.60
CA PRO A 66 -15.89 7.74 -2.46
C PRO A 66 -15.26 6.90 -3.58
N VAL A 67 -14.04 7.25 -3.99
CA VAL A 67 -13.32 6.56 -5.08
C VAL A 67 -12.72 5.24 -4.60
N VAL A 68 -12.13 5.19 -3.39
CA VAL A 68 -11.49 3.97 -2.87
C VAL A 68 -12.45 3.04 -2.13
N PHE A 69 -13.46 3.58 -1.45
CA PHE A 69 -14.39 2.79 -0.60
C PHE A 69 -15.87 2.93 -1.01
N GLY A 70 -16.14 3.57 -2.16
CA GLY A 70 -17.49 3.76 -2.66
C GLY A 70 -18.25 4.93 -2.03
N GLU A 71 -19.28 5.40 -2.73
CA GLU A 71 -20.13 6.56 -2.36
C GLU A 71 -20.84 6.42 -0.99
N THR A 72 -20.96 5.20 -0.47
CA THR A 72 -21.63 4.94 0.80
C THR A 72 -20.70 4.96 2.01
N PHE A 73 -19.38 5.08 1.79
CA PHE A 73 -18.41 5.14 2.88
C PHE A 73 -18.61 6.40 3.73
N VAL A 74 -18.82 6.21 5.04
CA VAL A 74 -18.99 7.32 5.99
C VAL A 74 -17.77 7.37 6.92
N PRO A 75 -16.83 8.33 6.74
CA PRO A 75 -15.61 8.40 7.55
C PRO A 75 -15.88 8.51 9.05
N ALA A 76 -16.95 9.20 9.44
CA ALA A 76 -17.33 9.36 10.84
C ALA A 76 -17.77 8.05 11.52
N GLN A 77 -18.12 7.02 10.74
CA GLN A 77 -18.45 5.68 11.25
C GLN A 77 -17.23 4.75 11.30
N ASN A 78 -16.13 5.13 10.63
CA ASN A 78 -14.91 4.36 10.47
C ASN A 78 -13.69 5.12 11.03
N MET A 79 -13.85 5.73 12.21
CA MET A 79 -12.85 6.64 12.77
C MET A 79 -11.47 6.02 12.99
N GLU A 80 -11.40 4.74 13.35
CA GLU A 80 -10.13 4.02 13.54
C GLU A 80 -9.37 3.88 12.22
N LEU A 81 -10.04 3.44 11.15
CA LEU A 81 -9.46 3.38 9.80
C LEU A 81 -9.00 4.77 9.35
N VAL A 82 -9.84 5.80 9.53
CA VAL A 82 -9.51 7.19 9.15
C VAL A 82 -8.31 7.73 9.94
N TRP A 83 -8.14 7.33 11.19
CA TRP A 83 -7.02 7.76 12.02
C TRP A 83 -5.71 7.11 11.58
N HIS A 84 -5.70 5.79 11.37
CA HIS A 84 -4.52 5.07 10.86
C HIS A 84 -4.16 5.51 9.44
N TRP A 85 -5.15 5.72 8.57
CA TRP A 85 -4.94 6.28 7.23
C TRP A 85 -4.18 7.61 7.28
N LYS A 86 -4.57 8.52 8.18
CA LYS A 86 -3.89 9.81 8.33
C LYS A 86 -2.48 9.69 8.90
N ARG A 87 -2.24 8.74 9.80
CA ARG A 87 -0.90 8.45 10.32
C ARG A 87 0.00 7.96 9.19
N ARG A 88 -0.45 6.94 8.45
CA ARG A 88 0.30 6.40 7.31
C ARG A 88 0.53 7.46 6.23
N TRP A 89 -0.47 8.26 5.90
CA TRP A 89 -0.33 9.35 4.94
C TRP A 89 0.84 10.29 5.29
N LYS A 90 0.92 10.72 6.57
CA LYS A 90 1.99 11.57 7.06
C LYS A 90 3.36 10.88 7.00
N GLU A 91 3.41 9.58 7.28
CA GLU A 91 4.65 8.79 7.15
C GLU A 91 5.13 8.75 5.70
N ILE A 92 4.24 8.48 4.74
CA ILE A 92 4.56 8.47 3.32
C ILE A 92 5.05 9.84 2.85
N GLU A 93 4.35 10.92 3.19
CA GLU A 93 4.79 12.29 2.90
C GLU A 93 6.20 12.55 3.45
N THR A 94 6.44 12.19 4.71
CA THR A 94 7.74 12.42 5.37
C THR A 94 8.86 11.62 4.71
N ALA A 95 8.59 10.36 4.33
CA ALA A 95 9.58 9.48 3.73
C ALA A 95 9.90 9.85 2.28
N LEU A 96 8.90 10.26 1.48
CA LEU A 96 9.10 10.71 0.11
C LEU A 96 9.82 12.07 0.03
N ASP A 97 9.65 12.94 1.03
CA ASP A 97 10.40 14.21 1.14
C ASP A 97 11.81 14.04 1.74
N ALA A 98 12.14 12.86 2.27
CA ALA A 98 13.42 12.63 2.92
C ALA A 98 14.57 12.61 1.89
N ALA A 99 15.62 13.37 2.18
CA ALA A 99 16.87 13.29 1.42
C ALA A 99 17.62 12.00 1.78
N VAL A 100 17.34 10.95 1.02
CA VAL A 100 18.00 9.63 1.09
C VAL A 100 18.86 9.41 -0.16
N GLU A 101 19.97 8.70 0.01
CA GLU A 101 20.91 8.36 -1.07
C GLU A 101 20.92 6.85 -1.39
N ALA A 102 20.26 6.04 -0.56
CA ALA A 102 20.14 4.60 -0.69
C ALA A 102 18.78 4.10 -0.16
N LEU A 103 18.31 2.97 -0.68
CA LEU A 103 17.00 2.40 -0.34
C LEU A 103 17.00 1.65 1.00
N ASP A 104 18.17 1.32 1.55
CA ASP A 104 18.36 0.70 2.86
C ASP A 104 18.42 1.74 4.01
N ASP A 105 18.27 3.03 3.70
CA ASP A 105 18.12 4.08 4.71
C ASP A 105 16.76 3.92 5.41
N ASP A 106 16.74 3.91 6.75
CA ASP A 106 15.51 3.82 7.55
C ASP A 106 14.50 4.93 7.26
N ARG A 107 14.94 6.04 6.64
CA ARG A 107 14.08 7.17 6.24
C ARG A 107 13.46 6.99 4.86
N ALA A 108 13.95 6.03 4.07
CA ALA A 108 13.40 5.75 2.75
C ALA A 108 11.95 5.27 2.88
N TYR A 109 11.13 5.59 1.88
CA TYR A 109 9.77 5.09 1.84
C TYR A 109 9.77 3.57 1.67
N GLN A 110 9.23 2.87 2.67
CA GLN A 110 9.02 1.43 2.67
C GLN A 110 7.52 1.17 2.52
N PRO A 111 7.04 0.76 1.33
CA PRO A 111 5.64 0.40 1.12
C PRO A 111 5.29 -0.83 1.95
N GLU A 112 4.04 -0.91 2.38
CA GLU A 112 3.52 -2.10 3.06
C GLU A 112 3.04 -3.06 1.98
N VAL A 113 3.92 -4.01 1.62
CA VAL A 113 3.71 -5.01 0.56
C VAL A 113 4.09 -6.38 1.08
N LEU A 114 3.30 -7.39 0.74
CA LEU A 114 3.53 -8.76 1.21
C LEU A 114 3.97 -9.68 0.07
N ASP A 115 4.99 -10.48 0.34
CA ASP A 115 5.39 -11.57 -0.55
C ASP A 115 4.56 -12.83 -0.29
N THR A 116 3.30 -12.79 -0.71
CA THR A 116 2.35 -13.90 -0.52
C THR A 116 2.83 -15.19 -1.19
N ARG A 117 3.50 -15.11 -2.33
CA ARG A 117 4.11 -16.27 -3.01
C ARG A 117 5.24 -16.87 -2.17
N GLY A 118 6.10 -16.04 -1.59
CA GLY A 118 7.16 -16.46 -0.66
C GLY A 118 6.63 -17.06 0.63
N ALA A 119 5.55 -16.47 1.18
CA ALA A 119 4.85 -17.00 2.35
C ALA A 119 4.31 -18.41 2.07
N ILE A 120 3.56 -18.60 0.98
CA ILE A 120 3.05 -19.90 0.55
C ILE A 120 4.19 -20.89 0.31
N ALA A 121 5.25 -20.47 -0.40
CA ALA A 121 6.39 -21.34 -0.69
C ALA A 121 7.08 -21.87 0.58
N SER A 122 6.97 -21.14 1.69
CA SER A 122 7.52 -21.48 3.00
C SER A 122 6.62 -22.40 3.83
N LEU A 123 5.36 -22.63 3.41
CA LEU A 123 4.44 -23.52 4.10
C LEU A 123 4.80 -25.01 3.88
N PRO A 124 4.37 -25.91 4.80
CA PRO A 124 4.40 -27.35 4.56
C PRO A 124 3.69 -27.75 3.27
N GLU A 125 4.10 -28.87 2.65
CA GLU A 125 3.54 -29.35 1.38
C GLU A 125 2.02 -29.54 1.41
N GLU A 126 1.48 -30.01 2.53
CA GLU A 126 0.03 -30.20 2.72
C GLU A 126 -0.74 -28.87 2.65
N GLU A 127 -0.24 -27.83 3.32
CA GLU A 127 -0.86 -26.50 3.32
C GLU A 127 -0.71 -25.80 1.96
N ARG A 128 0.41 -26.01 1.25
CA ARG A 128 0.60 -25.48 -0.12
C ARG A 128 -0.41 -26.04 -1.12
N ALA A 129 -0.83 -27.29 -0.94
CA ALA A 129 -1.80 -27.93 -1.82
C ALA A 129 -3.21 -27.31 -1.67
N GLU A 130 -3.52 -26.66 -0.55
CA GLU A 130 -4.82 -26.02 -0.31
C GLU A 130 -5.03 -24.76 -1.17
N VAL A 131 -3.94 -24.10 -1.56
CA VAL A 131 -3.92 -22.88 -2.39
C VAL A 131 -3.39 -23.14 -3.80
N GLU A 132 -3.18 -24.40 -4.16
CA GLU A 132 -2.70 -24.77 -5.49
C GLU A 132 -3.75 -24.43 -6.57
N GLY A 133 -3.38 -23.54 -7.49
CA GLY A 133 -4.25 -23.09 -8.58
C GLY A 133 -4.95 -21.76 -8.32
N ASP A 134 -4.82 -21.20 -7.11
CA ASP A 134 -5.26 -19.84 -6.83
C ASP A 134 -4.37 -18.82 -7.56
N GLU A 135 -4.98 -17.74 -8.04
CA GLU A 135 -4.25 -16.62 -8.64
C GLU A 135 -3.62 -15.77 -7.53
N ILE A 136 -2.39 -16.13 -7.16
CA ILE A 136 -1.62 -15.40 -6.14
C ILE A 136 -0.89 -14.22 -6.80
N PRO A 137 -1.08 -12.98 -6.33
CA PRO A 137 -0.41 -11.82 -6.90
C PRO A 137 1.10 -11.91 -6.76
N SER A 138 1.80 -11.28 -7.69
CA SER A 138 3.24 -11.05 -7.59
C SER A 138 3.56 -10.00 -6.54
N PHE A 139 4.79 -10.02 -6.02
CA PHE A 139 5.26 -9.05 -5.04
C PHE A 139 5.03 -7.59 -5.49
N ALA A 140 4.38 -6.79 -4.65
CA ALA A 140 3.98 -5.39 -4.90
C ALA A 140 3.00 -5.17 -6.08
N GLN A 141 2.39 -6.23 -6.63
CA GLN A 141 1.43 -6.09 -7.73
C GLN A 141 0.17 -5.37 -7.29
N VAL A 142 -0.36 -5.72 -6.12
CA VAL A 142 -1.60 -5.13 -5.60
C VAL A 142 -1.38 -3.66 -5.25
N TRP A 143 -0.21 -3.33 -4.69
CA TRP A 143 0.20 -1.95 -4.47
C TRP A 143 0.21 -1.14 -5.76
N ALA A 144 0.83 -1.67 -6.82
CA ALA A 144 0.90 -1.00 -8.11
C ALA A 144 -0.49 -0.79 -8.72
N LEU A 145 -1.39 -1.77 -8.58
CA LEU A 145 -2.79 -1.64 -9.01
C LEU A 145 -3.50 -0.50 -8.26
N GLY A 146 -3.29 -0.38 -6.95
CA GLY A 146 -3.82 0.74 -6.16
C GLY A 146 -3.30 2.09 -6.62
N PHE A 147 -1.99 2.18 -6.90
CA PHE A 147 -1.37 3.40 -7.42
C PHE A 147 -1.96 3.80 -8.77
N MET A 148 -2.03 2.86 -9.72
CA MET A 148 -2.56 3.11 -11.06
C MET A 148 -4.05 3.42 -11.05
N PHE A 149 -4.82 2.84 -10.13
CA PHE A 149 -6.22 3.20 -9.95
C PHE A 149 -6.40 4.70 -9.61
N ALA A 150 -5.54 5.27 -8.76
CA ALA A 150 -5.55 6.72 -8.54
C ALA A 150 -5.12 7.51 -9.79
N VAL A 151 -4.09 7.06 -10.51
CA VAL A 151 -3.66 7.72 -11.76
C VAL A 151 -4.80 7.81 -12.78
N GLU A 152 -5.57 6.72 -12.93
CA GLU A 152 -6.68 6.62 -13.87
C GLU A 152 -7.91 7.44 -13.46
N ASN A 153 -8.15 7.60 -12.16
CA ASN A 153 -9.27 8.40 -11.66
C ASN A 153 -9.00 9.92 -11.69
N TRP A 154 -7.73 10.34 -11.72
CA TRP A 154 -7.33 11.75 -11.81
C TRP A 154 -6.32 12.03 -12.93
N PRO A 155 -6.64 11.74 -14.20
CA PRO A 155 -5.68 11.84 -15.31
C PRO A 155 -5.16 13.28 -15.50
N ASP A 156 -6.00 14.27 -15.21
CA ASP A 156 -5.63 15.68 -15.27
C ASP A 156 -4.56 16.04 -14.24
N ASP A 157 -4.53 15.40 -13.06
CA ASP A 157 -3.51 15.56 -12.01
C ASP A 157 -2.24 14.73 -12.26
N TRP A 158 -2.24 13.90 -13.30
CA TRP A 158 -1.08 13.14 -13.81
C TRP A 158 -0.64 13.58 -15.21
N ALA A 159 -1.28 14.59 -15.80
CA ALA A 159 -0.89 15.13 -17.10
C ALA A 159 0.58 15.57 -17.12
N ALA A 160 1.31 15.20 -18.18
CA ALA A 160 2.73 15.50 -18.30
C ALA A 160 3.02 17.01 -18.22
N PRO A 161 4.08 17.44 -17.52
CA PRO A 161 4.50 18.83 -17.49
C PRO A 161 5.00 19.31 -18.86
N ARG A 162 5.09 20.63 -19.05
CA ARG A 162 5.61 21.22 -20.29
C ARG A 162 7.11 21.01 -20.46
N ASP A 163 7.84 20.92 -19.34
CA ASP A 163 9.26 20.64 -19.37
C ASP A 163 9.49 19.20 -19.83
N LYS A 164 10.36 19.02 -20.82
CA LYS A 164 10.54 17.72 -21.49
C LYS A 164 11.28 16.71 -20.62
N GLU A 165 12.22 17.18 -19.80
CA GLU A 165 12.99 16.30 -18.93
C GLU A 165 12.10 15.80 -17.79
N ALA A 166 11.34 16.70 -17.16
CA ALA A 166 10.36 16.32 -16.15
C ALA A 166 9.24 15.43 -16.72
N ALA A 167 8.82 15.66 -17.97
CA ALA A 167 7.83 14.81 -18.63
C ALA A 167 8.37 13.40 -18.89
N GLN A 168 9.62 13.26 -19.34
CA GLN A 168 10.24 11.95 -19.52
C GLN A 168 10.41 11.23 -18.18
N MET A 169 10.83 11.94 -17.14
CA MET A 169 10.97 11.36 -15.80
C MET A 169 9.63 10.82 -15.27
N LEU A 170 8.54 11.55 -15.49
CA LEU A 170 7.20 11.08 -15.12
C LEU A 170 6.78 9.85 -15.92
N ASP A 171 7.00 9.86 -17.24
CA ASP A 171 6.68 8.75 -18.14
C ASP A 171 7.45 7.47 -17.78
N ASP A 172 8.75 7.60 -17.52
CA ASP A 172 9.61 6.49 -17.08
C ASP A 172 9.15 5.92 -15.73
N ALA A 173 8.82 6.79 -14.77
CA ALA A 173 8.36 6.39 -13.44
C ALA A 173 7.00 5.67 -13.51
N LEU A 174 6.01 6.22 -14.23
CA LEU A 174 4.72 5.57 -14.40
C LEU A 174 4.84 4.25 -15.17
N SER A 175 5.73 4.18 -16.18
CA SER A 175 6.00 2.93 -16.90
C SER A 175 6.58 1.85 -15.98
N ALA A 176 7.40 2.20 -15.00
CA ALA A 176 7.90 1.26 -14.01
C ALA A 176 6.78 0.73 -13.11
N ILE A 177 5.85 1.58 -12.66
CA ILE A 177 4.70 1.17 -11.86
C ILE A 177 3.73 0.30 -12.67
N VAL A 178 3.47 0.64 -13.94
CA VAL A 178 2.68 -0.20 -14.85
C VAL A 178 3.33 -1.58 -15.04
N ALA A 179 4.66 -1.66 -15.11
CA ALA A 179 5.32 -2.96 -15.20
C ALA A 179 5.08 -3.84 -13.95
N LEU A 180 4.88 -3.23 -12.77
CA LEU A 180 4.57 -3.95 -11.53
C LEU A 180 3.11 -4.43 -11.46
N THR A 181 2.18 -3.84 -12.21
CA THR A 181 0.78 -4.33 -12.25
C THR A 181 0.66 -5.68 -12.96
N GLU A 182 1.64 -6.01 -13.80
CA GLU A 182 1.74 -7.30 -14.48
C GLU A 182 2.32 -8.38 -13.57
N ASP A 183 2.09 -9.64 -13.94
CA ASP A 183 2.66 -10.78 -13.21
C ASP A 183 4.19 -10.91 -13.41
N ASP A 184 4.91 -11.30 -12.36
CA ASP A 184 6.32 -11.69 -12.44
C ASP A 184 6.46 -13.11 -12.99
N THR A 185 6.76 -13.18 -14.29
CA THR A 185 7.01 -14.42 -15.02
C THR A 185 8.49 -14.78 -15.11
N GLY A 186 9.36 -13.99 -14.45
CA GLY A 186 10.79 -14.26 -14.37
C GLY A 186 11.09 -15.50 -13.54
N LYS A 187 12.32 -16.00 -13.65
CA LYS A 187 12.78 -17.07 -12.76
C LYS A 187 12.91 -16.48 -11.34
N PRO A 188 12.29 -17.09 -10.30
CA PRO A 188 12.49 -16.65 -8.93
C PRO A 188 13.94 -16.81 -8.48
N GLU A 189 14.50 -15.75 -7.88
CA GLU A 189 15.88 -15.69 -7.41
C GLU A 189 16.01 -15.05 -6.03
N LEU A 190 15.02 -14.27 -5.60
CA LEU A 190 14.98 -13.54 -4.33
C LEU A 190 13.80 -14.01 -3.48
N SER A 191 13.94 -13.96 -2.16
CA SER A 191 12.83 -14.12 -1.21
C SER A 191 12.62 -12.80 -0.50
N MET A 192 11.41 -12.24 -0.61
CA MET A 192 11.02 -11.01 0.10
C MET A 192 10.23 -11.32 1.37
N PHE A 193 9.83 -12.59 1.56
CA PHE A 193 9.16 -13.07 2.76
C PHE A 193 10.11 -13.33 3.93
N SER A 194 11.26 -13.97 3.68
CA SER A 194 12.28 -14.22 4.72
C SER A 194 13.67 -14.33 4.11
N GLU A 195 14.70 -13.91 4.86
CA GLU A 195 16.09 -13.80 4.38
C GLU A 195 16.64 -15.12 3.81
N ASP A 196 16.31 -16.25 4.45
CA ASP A 196 16.73 -17.61 4.04
C ASP A 196 15.59 -18.43 3.41
N GLY A 197 14.49 -17.76 3.01
CA GLY A 197 13.30 -18.39 2.46
C GLY A 197 13.48 -18.92 1.03
N PRO A 198 12.58 -19.79 0.56
CA PRO A 198 12.51 -20.15 -0.85
C PRO A 198 12.28 -18.89 -1.71
N PRO A 199 12.94 -18.78 -2.88
CA PRO A 199 12.77 -17.63 -3.75
C PRO A 199 11.39 -17.64 -4.43
N SER A 200 10.82 -16.45 -4.54
CA SER A 200 9.47 -16.17 -5.06
C SER A 200 9.46 -14.99 -6.04
N VAL A 201 10.50 -14.15 -6.01
CA VAL A 201 10.62 -12.90 -6.78
C VAL A 201 11.80 -12.98 -7.74
N SER A 202 11.64 -12.52 -8.97
CA SER A 202 12.73 -12.46 -9.96
C SER A 202 13.60 -11.22 -9.78
N GLN A 203 14.85 -11.26 -10.26
CA GLN A 203 15.76 -10.11 -10.19
C GLN A 203 15.30 -8.87 -10.98
N LYS A 204 14.40 -9.05 -11.95
CA LYS A 204 13.91 -7.95 -12.78
C LYS A 204 12.81 -7.16 -12.06
N ARG A 205 12.09 -7.82 -11.16
CA ARG A 205 11.02 -7.23 -10.35
C ARG A 205 11.62 -6.19 -9.41
#